data_AF-A0A1D8A9T8-F1
#
_entry.id   AF-A0A1D8A9T8-F1
#
_cell.length_a   1.000
_cell.length_b   1.000
_cell.length_c   1.000
_cell.angle_alpha   90.00
_cell.angle_beta   90.00
_cell.angle_gamma   90.00
#
_symmetry.space_group_name_H-M   'P 1'
#
loop_
_entity.id
_entity.type
_entity.pdbx_description
1 polymer ?
#
loop_
_entity_poly.entity_id
_entity_poly.type
_entity_poly.pdbx_seq_one_letter_code
_entity_poly.pdbx_strand_id
1 'polypeptide(L)'
;MSVQALQEAAPSGQDGYPLKSLLVGKAVEGIARQGIRNMPMRAIAANAGVTTAAIVHHFGDKSGLLRAALQQALLEDSAFHESLIANIAGRPLGYLNFVEWTANYIRLRHGSDNARFWSEVLFHPQAVAGNLRHVEAWHDMRVRAWGDILEGQGRDRSFAEALVTYLCMEEVWAQGLDSFAEYPILQRETLRALLAAMFDLSWDEEHSISALLEPRLESFAMRAPPNPDDLRERLLTEAARDLFEHGIEKVNQRRIAGNLGVSPSIIAYHFGGMSNFRNQAMWRAMIHKVADPLNPYSAKDKPLTLEDWAEGMANAISPADGSGDNGFYVSFARTIGEVALLSGREPELLPLVEHLRILDGTASYQAGRGIWAGLVSLRRQQASAFAMWMKGRAVLNTAFGYDRASTRKALIEAVTRLIRPAG
;
A
#
# COMPACT_ATOMS: atom_id res chain seq x y z
N MET A 1 13.20 5.07 -19.64
CA MET A 1 14.59 5.54 -19.50
C MET A 1 15.29 4.62 -18.52
N SER A 2 16.42 4.00 -18.87
CA SER A 2 17.14 3.09 -17.96
C SER A 2 17.82 3.87 -16.82
N VAL A 3 18.12 3.20 -15.71
CA VAL A 3 18.92 3.79 -14.61
C VAL A 3 20.28 4.26 -15.12
N GLN A 4 20.90 3.53 -16.05
CA GLN A 4 22.12 3.94 -16.75
C GLN A 4 21.96 5.29 -17.47
N ALA A 5 20.84 5.53 -18.17
CA ALA A 5 20.59 6.81 -18.83
C ALA A 5 20.36 7.98 -17.85
N LEU A 6 19.97 7.69 -16.60
CA LEU A 6 19.87 8.70 -15.53
C LEU A 6 21.23 8.97 -14.88
N GLN A 7 22.09 7.95 -14.76
CA GLN A 7 23.46 8.06 -14.25
C GLN A 7 24.37 8.83 -15.23
N GLU A 8 24.23 8.59 -16.54
CA GLU A 8 24.98 9.29 -17.59
C GLU A 8 24.58 10.76 -17.76
N ALA A 9 23.38 11.14 -17.32
CA ALA A 9 22.87 12.50 -17.39
C ALA A 9 23.33 13.41 -16.22
N ALA A 10 24.19 12.93 -15.32
CA ALA A 10 24.69 13.72 -14.18
C ALA A 10 25.91 14.58 -14.59
N PRO A 11 25.81 15.92 -14.63
CA PRO A 11 26.92 16.79 -15.04
C PRO A 11 28.02 16.93 -13.97
N SER A 12 29.27 16.96 -14.43
CA SER A 12 30.48 17.21 -13.63
C SER A 12 30.75 18.73 -13.47
N GLY A 13 30.53 19.31 -12.29
CA GLY A 13 30.92 20.70 -11.96
C GLY A 13 30.60 21.14 -10.52
N GLN A 14 31.56 21.71 -9.80
CA GLN A 14 31.68 21.59 -8.33
C GLN A 14 31.12 22.72 -7.43
N ASP A 15 30.66 23.87 -7.92
CA ASP A 15 30.32 25.01 -7.03
C ASP A 15 28.81 25.33 -6.85
N GLY A 16 27.92 24.66 -7.58
CA GLY A 16 26.45 24.79 -7.44
C GLY A 16 25.73 23.51 -7.00
N TYR A 17 26.46 22.41 -6.87
CA TYR A 17 25.95 21.08 -6.53
C TYR A 17 25.57 20.89 -5.05
N PRO A 18 26.33 21.41 -4.06
CA PRO A 18 26.06 21.10 -2.65
C PRO A 18 24.67 21.55 -2.19
N LEU A 19 24.25 22.76 -2.59
CA LEU A 19 22.95 23.30 -2.21
C LEU A 19 21.79 22.58 -2.94
N LYS A 20 21.96 22.26 -4.23
CA LYS A 20 20.96 21.51 -4.99
C LYS A 20 20.72 20.13 -4.38
N SER A 21 21.78 19.39 -4.09
CA SER A 21 21.71 18.09 -3.42
C SER A 21 21.14 18.19 -2.00
N LEU A 22 21.51 19.21 -1.23
CA LEU A 22 20.93 19.46 0.10
C LEU A 22 19.42 19.69 0.02
N LEU A 23 18.96 20.55 -0.89
CA LEU A 23 17.53 20.85 -1.07
C LEU A 23 16.73 19.62 -1.51
N VAL A 24 17.31 18.79 -2.38
CA VAL A 24 16.71 17.51 -2.80
C VAL A 24 16.62 16.54 -1.61
N GLY A 25 17.69 16.36 -0.85
CA GLY A 25 17.68 15.52 0.36
C GLY A 25 16.64 15.99 1.37
N LYS A 26 16.53 17.30 1.62
CA LYS A 26 15.49 17.86 2.49
C LYS A 26 14.07 17.70 1.95
N ALA A 27 13.89 17.65 0.62
CA ALA A 27 12.60 17.33 0.03
C ALA A 27 12.23 15.86 0.26
N VAL A 28 13.17 14.92 0.07
CA VAL A 28 12.96 13.48 0.33
C VAL A 28 12.64 13.24 1.81
N GLU A 29 13.48 13.74 2.72
CA GLU A 29 13.24 13.67 4.18
C GLU A 29 11.88 14.29 4.57
N GLY A 30 11.57 15.47 4.02
CA GLY A 30 10.34 16.19 4.31
C GLY A 30 9.09 15.42 3.86
N ILE A 31 9.11 14.87 2.66
CA ILE A 31 8.02 14.03 2.14
C ILE A 31 7.88 12.75 2.95
N ALA A 32 8.99 12.07 3.25
CA ALA A 32 8.97 10.85 4.04
C ALA A 32 8.31 11.09 5.40
N ARG A 33 8.67 12.19 6.06
CA ARG A 33 8.27 12.50 7.43
C ARG A 33 6.95 13.24 7.57
N GLN A 34 6.52 14.04 6.59
CA GLN A 34 5.30 14.86 6.67
C GLN A 34 4.25 14.50 5.62
N GLY A 35 4.58 13.63 4.67
CA GLY A 35 3.74 13.26 3.56
C GLY A 35 3.88 14.20 2.36
N ILE A 36 3.66 13.65 1.16
CA ILE A 36 3.86 14.38 -0.09
C ILE A 36 2.88 15.54 -0.30
N ARG A 37 1.67 15.42 0.26
CA ARG A 37 0.62 16.44 0.19
C ARG A 37 0.95 17.66 1.05
N ASN A 38 1.65 17.48 2.16
CA ASN A 38 1.96 18.53 3.15
C ASN A 38 3.36 19.13 2.96
N MET A 39 3.90 19.14 1.74
CA MET A 39 5.23 19.65 1.46
C MET A 39 5.20 21.12 0.97
N PRO A 40 5.31 22.14 1.86
CA PRO A 40 5.48 23.52 1.42
C PRO A 40 6.95 23.82 1.11
N MET A 41 7.21 24.47 -0.02
CA MET A 41 8.58 24.89 -0.42
C MET A 41 9.26 25.75 0.65
N ARG A 42 8.49 26.52 1.42
CA ARG A 42 8.98 27.33 2.53
C ARG A 42 9.58 26.49 3.67
N ALA A 43 8.97 25.35 4.01
CA ALA A 43 9.52 24.48 5.05
C ALA A 43 10.83 23.82 4.59
N ILE A 44 10.90 23.40 3.32
CA ILE A 44 12.14 22.84 2.75
C ILE A 44 13.26 23.88 2.78
N ALA A 45 12.98 25.10 2.32
CA ALA A 45 13.96 26.18 2.31
C ALA A 45 14.46 26.49 3.73
N ALA A 46 13.55 26.61 4.69
CA ALA A 46 13.88 26.85 6.09
C ALA A 46 14.75 25.72 6.68
N ASN A 47 14.39 24.45 6.44
CA ASN A 47 15.15 23.29 6.90
C ASN A 47 16.54 23.17 6.25
N ALA A 48 16.73 23.77 5.08
CA ALA A 48 18.01 23.86 4.40
C ALA A 48 18.77 25.17 4.70
N GLY A 49 18.24 26.04 5.56
CA GLY A 49 18.88 27.32 5.90
C GLY A 49 18.91 28.35 4.76
N VAL A 50 18.01 28.24 3.79
CA VAL A 50 17.96 29.13 2.61
C VAL A 50 16.59 29.75 2.39
N THR A 51 16.49 30.66 1.44
CA THR A 51 15.22 31.29 1.05
C THR A 51 14.47 30.43 0.02
N THR A 52 13.15 30.62 -0.09
CA THR A 52 12.35 29.98 -1.16
C THR A 52 12.81 30.40 -2.56
N ALA A 53 13.41 31.60 -2.69
CA ALA A 53 13.99 32.06 -3.96
C ALA A 53 15.15 31.16 -4.44
N ALA A 54 15.92 30.56 -3.53
CA ALA A 54 16.96 29.60 -3.90
C ALA A 54 16.36 28.33 -4.55
N ILE A 55 15.22 27.85 -4.05
CA ILE A 55 14.51 26.71 -4.66
C ILE A 55 14.02 27.08 -6.06
N VAL A 56 13.40 28.25 -6.22
CA VAL A 56 12.93 28.74 -7.53
C VAL A 56 14.09 28.90 -8.51
N HIS A 57 15.23 29.42 -8.05
CA HIS A 57 16.43 29.58 -8.86
C HIS A 57 16.97 28.23 -9.38
N HIS A 58 17.03 27.19 -8.54
CA HIS A 58 17.63 25.91 -8.91
C HIS A 58 16.67 24.93 -9.59
N PHE A 59 15.36 25.04 -9.32
CA PHE A 59 14.37 24.05 -9.74
C PHE A 59 13.18 24.65 -10.50
N GLY A 60 13.08 25.98 -10.59
CA GLY A 60 11.95 26.69 -11.17
C GLY A 60 10.73 26.70 -10.24
N ASP A 61 10.16 25.53 -9.99
CA ASP A 61 8.94 25.38 -9.18
C ASP A 61 8.96 24.12 -8.30
N LYS A 62 7.85 23.89 -7.59
CA LYS A 62 7.66 22.69 -6.75
C LYS A 62 7.75 21.39 -7.56
N SER A 63 7.28 21.40 -8.81
CA SER A 63 7.29 20.22 -9.69
C SER A 63 8.71 19.88 -10.13
N GLY A 64 9.54 20.88 -10.42
CA GLY A 64 10.96 20.71 -10.70
C GLY A 64 11.74 20.14 -9.51
N LEU A 65 11.47 20.62 -8.30
CA LEU A 65 12.08 20.07 -7.08
C LEU A 65 11.62 18.62 -6.84
N LEU A 66 10.32 18.34 -7.00
CA LEU A 66 9.77 16.99 -6.85
C LEU A 66 10.35 16.01 -7.88
N ARG A 67 10.53 16.45 -9.13
CA ARG A 67 11.20 15.66 -10.17
C ARG A 67 12.64 15.32 -9.79
N ALA A 68 13.39 16.29 -9.28
CA ALA A 68 14.75 16.07 -8.81
C ALA A 68 14.79 15.11 -7.61
N ALA A 69 13.83 15.22 -6.68
CA ALA A 69 13.68 14.28 -5.56
C ALA A 69 13.39 12.85 -6.02
N LEU A 70 12.46 12.66 -6.96
CA LEU A 70 12.16 11.35 -7.56
C LEU A 70 13.39 10.72 -8.22
N GLN A 71 14.20 11.52 -8.94
CA GLN A 71 15.41 11.03 -9.60
C GLN A 71 16.48 10.62 -8.59
N GLN A 72 16.74 11.45 -7.58
CA GLN A 72 17.69 11.14 -6.52
C GLN A 72 17.26 9.88 -5.75
N ALA A 73 15.99 9.81 -5.35
CA ALA A 73 15.40 8.68 -4.64
C ALA A 73 15.50 7.37 -5.44
N LEU A 74 15.36 7.43 -6.77
CA LEU A 74 15.51 6.28 -7.65
C LEU A 74 16.98 5.78 -7.69
N LEU A 75 17.94 6.70 -7.79
CA LEU A 75 19.36 6.35 -7.78
C LEU A 75 19.77 5.71 -6.45
N GLU A 76 19.32 6.28 -5.33
CA GLU A 76 19.59 5.74 -3.99
C GLU A 76 18.96 4.35 -3.80
N ASP A 77 17.72 4.14 -4.27
CA ASP A 77 17.07 2.83 -4.16
C ASP A 77 17.72 1.80 -5.08
N SER A 78 18.22 2.19 -6.27
CA SER A 78 19.01 1.32 -7.15
C SER A 78 20.30 0.87 -6.47
N ALA A 79 21.07 1.81 -5.91
CA ALA A 79 22.32 1.49 -5.21
C ALA A 79 22.09 0.57 -4.00
N PHE A 80 20.98 0.75 -3.29
CA PHE A 80 20.57 -0.15 -2.22
C PHE A 80 20.32 -1.58 -2.73
N HIS A 81 19.57 -1.74 -3.82
CA HIS A 81 19.29 -3.06 -4.40
C HIS A 81 20.54 -3.72 -5.01
N GLU A 82 21.42 -2.96 -5.65
CA GLU A 82 22.72 -3.44 -6.14
C GLU A 82 23.58 -4.00 -4.98
N SER A 83 23.63 -3.27 -3.86
CA SER A 83 24.32 -3.73 -2.65
C SER A 83 23.67 -5.00 -2.07
N LEU A 84 22.34 -5.08 -2.09
CA LEU A 84 21.59 -6.26 -1.63
C LEU A 84 21.92 -7.50 -2.47
N ILE A 85 21.94 -7.37 -3.80
CA ILE A 85 22.32 -8.43 -4.74
C ILE A 85 23.75 -8.90 -4.45
N ALA A 86 24.69 -7.96 -4.34
CA ALA A 86 26.10 -8.27 -4.05
C ALA A 86 26.25 -9.03 -2.72
N ASN A 87 25.46 -8.69 -1.70
CA ASN A 87 25.52 -9.32 -0.38
C ASN A 87 25.02 -10.77 -0.35
N ILE A 88 24.13 -11.15 -1.28
CA ILE A 88 23.55 -12.50 -1.35
C ILE A 88 24.13 -13.35 -2.49
N ALA A 89 24.88 -12.76 -3.41
CA ALA A 89 25.53 -13.45 -4.52
C ALA A 89 26.35 -14.67 -4.04
N GLY A 90 26.14 -15.82 -4.68
CA GLY A 90 26.84 -17.07 -4.37
C GLY A 90 26.46 -17.71 -3.03
N ARG A 91 25.41 -17.22 -2.35
CA ARG A 91 24.93 -17.75 -1.07
C ARG A 91 23.52 -18.32 -1.24
N PRO A 92 23.38 -19.61 -1.60
CA PRO A 92 22.06 -20.22 -1.76
C PRO A 92 21.34 -20.29 -0.42
N LEU A 93 20.11 -19.77 -0.38
CA LEU A 93 19.23 -19.83 0.77
C LEU A 93 18.20 -20.94 0.57
N GLY A 94 18.02 -21.76 1.61
CA GLY A 94 16.83 -22.59 1.74
C GLY A 94 15.59 -21.73 1.97
N TYR A 95 14.41 -22.30 1.75
CA TYR A 95 13.12 -21.61 1.81
C TYR A 95 12.92 -20.74 3.08
N LEU A 96 13.11 -21.31 4.28
CA LEU A 96 12.92 -20.55 5.53
C LEU A 96 13.96 -19.43 5.69
N ASN A 97 15.20 -19.64 5.26
CA ASN A 97 16.22 -18.60 5.30
C ASN A 97 15.92 -17.48 4.29
N PHE A 98 15.33 -17.80 3.14
CA PHE A 98 14.89 -16.82 2.15
C PHE A 98 13.71 -15.99 2.67
N VAL A 99 12.79 -16.60 3.40
CA VAL A 99 11.72 -15.91 4.14
C VAL A 99 12.31 -14.91 5.13
N GLU A 100 13.23 -15.36 6.00
CA GLU A 100 13.86 -14.47 7.00
C GLU A 100 14.68 -13.35 6.35
N TRP A 101 15.37 -13.66 5.25
CA TRP A 101 16.12 -12.66 4.50
C TRP A 101 15.19 -11.62 3.84
N THR A 102 14.04 -12.05 3.31
CA THR A 102 13.02 -11.15 2.76
C THR A 102 12.36 -10.29 3.86
N ALA A 103 12.10 -10.86 5.05
CA ALA A 103 11.64 -10.11 6.21
C ALA A 103 12.67 -9.04 6.64
N ASN A 104 13.96 -9.40 6.62
CA ASN A 104 15.04 -8.46 6.89
C ASN A 104 15.14 -7.35 5.83
N TYR A 105 14.90 -7.65 4.55
CA TYR A 105 14.78 -6.63 3.50
C TYR A 105 13.69 -5.60 3.84
N ILE A 106 12.50 -6.06 4.26
CA ILE A 106 11.41 -5.15 4.65
C ILE A 106 11.81 -4.29 5.85
N ARG A 107 12.52 -4.87 6.84
CA ARG A 107 13.03 -4.12 8.00
C ARG A 107 14.05 -3.04 7.61
N LEU A 108 14.97 -3.36 6.69
CA LEU A 108 15.96 -2.39 6.18
C LEU A 108 15.27 -1.26 5.40
N ARG A 109 14.26 -1.59 4.59
CA ARG A 109 13.42 -0.62 3.89
C ARG A 109 12.64 0.26 4.87
N HIS A 110 11.99 -0.33 5.87
CA HIS A 110 11.21 0.38 6.88
C HIS A 110 12.01 1.53 7.52
N GLY A 111 13.28 1.29 7.89
CA GLY A 111 14.14 2.31 8.50
C GLY A 111 14.67 3.40 7.55
N SER A 112 14.28 3.40 6.27
CA SER A 112 14.81 4.31 5.25
C SER A 112 13.83 5.42 4.86
N ASP A 113 14.25 6.68 5.01
CA ASP A 113 13.50 7.84 4.50
C ASP A 113 13.23 7.72 2.99
N ASN A 114 14.14 7.11 2.22
CA ASN A 114 13.95 6.90 0.78
C ASN A 114 12.83 5.88 0.47
N ALA A 115 12.78 4.78 1.22
CA ALA A 115 11.70 3.80 1.07
C ALA A 115 10.34 4.41 1.44
N ARG A 116 10.31 5.17 2.53
CA ARG A 116 9.13 5.89 2.98
C ARG A 116 8.66 6.93 1.97
N PHE A 117 9.59 7.66 1.35
CA PHE A 117 9.30 8.59 0.25
C PHE A 117 8.59 7.88 -0.91
N TRP A 118 9.08 6.71 -1.33
CA TRP A 118 8.43 5.94 -2.41
C TRP A 118 7.04 5.42 -2.02
N SER A 119 6.83 5.03 -0.76
CA SER A 119 5.48 4.72 -0.27
C SER A 119 4.55 5.94 -0.35
N GLU A 120 5.00 7.12 0.06
CA GLU A 120 4.22 8.35 -0.05
C GLU A 120 3.89 8.71 -1.51
N VAL A 121 4.83 8.47 -2.44
CA VAL A 121 4.61 8.68 -3.88
C VAL A 121 3.59 7.68 -4.45
N LEU A 122 3.74 6.40 -4.12
CA LEU A 122 2.91 5.32 -4.66
C LEU A 122 1.44 5.42 -4.23
N PHE A 123 1.18 5.83 -2.98
CA PHE A 123 -0.18 5.97 -2.45
C PHE A 123 -0.82 7.34 -2.78
N HIS A 124 -0.06 8.23 -3.41
CA HIS A 124 -0.52 9.55 -3.84
C HIS A 124 -0.13 9.86 -5.29
N PRO A 125 -0.48 9.02 -6.28
CA PRO A 125 -0.04 9.16 -7.66
C PRO A 125 -0.45 10.52 -8.28
N GLN A 126 -1.58 11.09 -7.85
CA GLN A 126 -2.04 12.42 -8.26
C GLN A 126 -1.07 13.54 -7.88
N ALA A 127 -0.30 13.39 -6.80
CA ALA A 127 0.71 14.38 -6.41
C ALA A 127 1.92 14.39 -7.35
N VAL A 128 2.11 13.31 -8.12
CA VAL A 128 3.20 13.10 -9.06
C VAL A 128 2.70 12.84 -10.49
N ALA A 129 1.47 13.21 -10.83
CA ALA A 129 0.86 12.88 -12.12
C ALA A 129 1.72 13.27 -13.34
N GLY A 130 2.41 14.42 -13.29
CA GLY A 130 3.35 14.86 -14.34
C GLY A 130 4.70 14.14 -14.36
N ASN A 131 4.91 13.15 -13.49
CA ASN A 131 6.17 12.46 -13.25
C ASN A 131 6.02 10.94 -13.09
N LEU A 132 4.87 10.34 -13.45
CA LEU A 132 4.57 8.90 -13.28
C LEU A 132 5.64 7.97 -13.88
N ARG A 133 6.28 8.37 -14.97
CA ARG A 133 7.44 7.67 -15.56
C ARG A 133 8.57 7.34 -14.58
N HIS A 134 8.75 8.12 -13.51
CA HIS A 134 9.77 7.83 -12.49
C HIS A 134 9.28 6.75 -11.52
N VAL A 135 7.97 6.69 -11.26
CA VAL A 135 7.35 5.63 -10.46
C VAL A 135 7.41 4.30 -11.21
N GLU A 136 7.15 4.32 -12.53
CA GLU A 136 7.33 3.16 -13.41
C GLU A 136 8.79 2.70 -13.40
N ALA A 137 9.75 3.62 -13.63
CA ALA A 137 11.17 3.29 -13.62
C ALA A 137 11.65 2.72 -12.28
N TRP A 138 11.10 3.22 -11.16
CA TRP A 138 11.35 2.71 -9.83
C TRP A 138 10.82 1.29 -9.64
N HIS A 139 9.57 1.04 -10.01
CA HIS A 139 8.99 -0.29 -9.93
C HIS A 139 9.75 -1.29 -10.81
N ASP A 140 10.05 -0.92 -12.06
CA ASP A 140 10.81 -1.77 -12.99
C ASP A 140 12.21 -2.08 -12.48
N MET A 141 12.87 -1.12 -11.81
CA MET A 141 14.16 -1.35 -11.15
C MET A 141 14.04 -2.41 -10.08
N ARG A 142 13.01 -2.32 -9.22
CA ARG A 142 12.76 -3.32 -8.16
C ARG A 142 12.45 -4.69 -8.73
N VAL A 143 11.61 -4.77 -9.77
CA VAL A 143 11.27 -6.05 -10.43
C VAL A 143 12.51 -6.69 -11.03
N ARG A 144 13.37 -5.92 -11.70
CA ARG A 144 14.65 -6.43 -12.21
C ARG A 144 15.54 -6.94 -11.08
N ALA A 145 15.76 -6.14 -10.05
CA ALA A 145 16.62 -6.52 -8.92
C ALA A 145 16.14 -7.81 -8.23
N TRP A 146 14.84 -7.94 -7.97
CA TRP A 146 14.27 -9.16 -7.40
C TRP A 146 14.32 -10.34 -8.37
N GLY A 147 14.20 -10.10 -9.68
CA GLY A 147 14.43 -11.12 -10.72
C GLY A 147 15.85 -11.67 -10.67
N ASP A 148 16.85 -10.79 -10.56
CA ASP A 148 18.26 -11.16 -10.47
C ASP A 148 18.56 -11.91 -9.16
N ILE A 149 17.94 -11.51 -8.04
CA ILE A 149 18.01 -12.23 -6.76
C ILE A 149 17.43 -13.64 -6.91
N LEU A 150 16.22 -13.77 -7.46
CA LEU A 150 15.56 -15.06 -7.63
C LEU A 150 16.39 -15.99 -8.55
N GLU A 151 16.84 -15.48 -9.69
CA GLU A 151 17.68 -16.21 -10.64
C GLU A 151 18.99 -16.67 -9.99
N GLY A 152 19.66 -15.79 -9.24
CA GLY A 152 20.87 -16.11 -8.46
C GLY A 152 20.64 -17.14 -7.35
N GLN A 153 19.40 -17.34 -6.90
CA GLN A 153 18.99 -18.37 -5.94
C GLN A 153 18.46 -19.65 -6.62
N GLY A 154 18.58 -19.75 -7.96
CA GLY A 154 18.08 -20.86 -8.75
C GLY A 154 16.55 -20.93 -8.82
N ARG A 155 15.88 -19.78 -8.69
CA ARG A 155 14.41 -19.64 -8.71
C ARG A 155 13.95 -18.96 -9.99
N ASP A 156 12.69 -19.20 -10.36
CA ASP A 156 12.08 -18.60 -11.54
C ASP A 156 11.94 -17.08 -11.37
N ARG A 157 12.69 -16.32 -12.19
CA ARG A 157 12.69 -14.84 -12.20
C ARG A 157 11.31 -14.23 -12.43
N SER A 158 10.38 -14.94 -13.05
CA SER A 158 9.04 -14.40 -13.35
C SER A 158 8.17 -14.23 -12.10
N PHE A 159 8.58 -14.76 -10.94
CA PHE A 159 7.93 -14.45 -9.66
C PHE A 159 8.24 -13.03 -9.13
N ALA A 160 9.25 -12.35 -9.68
CA ALA A 160 9.72 -11.06 -9.16
C ALA A 160 8.63 -9.99 -9.13
N GLU A 161 7.81 -9.87 -10.18
CA GLU A 161 6.73 -8.88 -10.22
C GLU A 161 5.70 -9.12 -9.12
N ALA A 162 5.33 -10.38 -8.89
CA ALA A 162 4.38 -10.71 -7.83
C ALA A 162 4.95 -10.45 -6.44
N LEU A 163 6.25 -10.74 -6.22
CA LEU A 163 6.92 -10.42 -4.97
C LEU A 163 6.97 -8.90 -4.74
N VAL A 164 7.40 -8.12 -5.73
CA VAL A 164 7.45 -6.65 -5.62
C VAL A 164 6.06 -6.06 -5.39
N THR A 165 5.04 -6.58 -6.07
CA THR A 165 3.63 -6.18 -5.87
C THR A 165 3.21 -6.37 -4.41
N TYR A 166 3.53 -7.53 -3.82
CA TYR A 166 3.28 -7.80 -2.40
C TYR A 166 4.07 -6.84 -1.49
N LEU A 167 5.37 -6.65 -1.76
CA LEU A 167 6.26 -5.83 -0.94
C LEU A 167 5.83 -4.36 -0.89
N CYS A 168 5.23 -3.82 -1.96
CA CYS A 168 4.69 -2.46 -1.98
C CYS A 168 3.69 -2.19 -0.84
N MET A 169 2.87 -3.18 -0.48
CA MET A 169 1.95 -3.05 0.66
C MET A 169 2.62 -3.41 1.98
N GLU A 170 3.44 -4.46 2.03
CA GLU A 170 4.04 -4.93 3.28
C GLU A 170 5.00 -3.89 3.89
N GLU A 171 5.72 -3.14 3.05
CA GLU A 171 6.58 -2.04 3.49
C GLU A 171 5.80 -0.91 4.17
N VAL A 172 4.55 -0.67 3.75
CA VAL A 172 3.69 0.36 4.37
C VAL A 172 3.16 -0.12 5.72
N TRP A 173 2.79 -1.39 5.85
CA TRP A 173 2.46 -1.96 7.16
C TRP A 173 3.64 -1.91 8.12
N ALA A 174 4.84 -2.25 7.66
CA ALA A 174 6.03 -2.23 8.51
C ALA A 174 6.28 -0.84 9.13
N GLN A 175 6.00 0.23 8.38
CA GLN A 175 6.10 1.61 8.88
C GLN A 175 5.06 1.94 9.96
N GLY A 176 3.86 1.36 9.87
CA GLY A 176 2.79 1.59 10.83
C GLY A 176 2.81 0.65 12.03
N LEU A 177 3.55 -0.45 11.99
CA LEU A 177 3.43 -1.57 12.95
C LEU A 177 4.75 -1.97 13.62
N ASP A 178 5.79 -1.14 13.55
CA ASP A 178 7.08 -1.43 14.19
C ASP A 178 6.98 -1.67 15.71
N SER A 179 6.04 -0.99 16.38
CA SER A 179 5.77 -1.18 17.81
C SER A 179 4.83 -2.36 18.13
N PHE A 180 4.23 -2.99 17.12
CA PHE A 180 3.28 -4.08 17.32
C PHE A 180 4.03 -5.42 17.44
N ALA A 181 4.06 -5.98 18.65
CA ALA A 181 4.89 -7.13 18.98
C ALA A 181 4.62 -8.38 18.11
N GLU A 182 3.37 -8.58 17.67
CA GLU A 182 2.95 -9.71 16.87
C GLU A 182 3.16 -9.49 15.35
N TYR A 183 3.44 -8.25 14.92
CA TYR A 183 3.66 -7.92 13.50
C TYR A 183 4.76 -8.75 12.83
N PRO A 184 5.95 -8.95 13.43
CA PRO A 184 7.00 -9.77 12.83
C PRO A 184 6.55 -11.21 12.56
N ILE A 185 5.62 -11.74 13.36
CA ILE A 185 5.08 -13.10 13.21
C ILE A 185 4.04 -13.12 12.08
N LEU A 186 3.13 -12.14 12.04
CA LEU A 186 2.15 -11.96 10.96
C LEU A 186 2.83 -11.79 9.59
N GLN A 187 3.89 -10.99 9.53
CA GLN A 187 4.68 -10.79 8.31
C GLN A 187 5.32 -12.10 7.83
N ARG A 188 5.88 -12.91 8.75
CA ARG A 188 6.49 -14.20 8.41
C ARG A 188 5.47 -15.24 7.97
N GLU A 189 4.29 -15.27 8.58
CA GLU A 189 3.17 -16.12 8.12
C GLU A 189 2.83 -15.82 6.64
N THR A 190 2.66 -14.55 6.29
CA THR A 190 2.29 -14.18 4.91
C THR A 190 3.44 -14.35 3.92
N LEU A 191 4.68 -14.06 4.32
CA LEU A 191 5.87 -14.33 3.50
C LEU A 191 6.07 -15.82 3.24
N ARG A 192 5.87 -16.68 4.25
CA ARG A 192 5.92 -18.14 4.07
C ARG A 192 4.90 -18.58 3.03
N ALA A 193 3.64 -18.18 3.19
CA ALA A 193 2.59 -18.51 2.24
C ALA A 193 2.88 -18.03 0.80
N LEU A 194 3.41 -16.80 0.65
CA LEU A 194 3.75 -16.21 -0.64
C LEU A 194 4.94 -16.88 -1.33
N LEU A 195 6.01 -17.13 -0.58
CA LEU A 195 7.30 -17.55 -1.12
C LEU A 195 7.37 -19.06 -1.37
N ALA A 196 6.50 -19.86 -0.75
CA ALA A 196 6.53 -21.31 -0.86
C ALA A 196 6.53 -21.81 -2.30
N ALA A 197 5.66 -21.24 -3.15
CA ALA A 197 5.58 -21.66 -4.54
C ALA A 197 6.81 -21.31 -5.37
N MET A 198 7.59 -20.29 -4.96
CA MET A 198 8.88 -19.97 -5.59
C MET A 198 9.94 -21.04 -5.30
N PHE A 199 9.72 -21.84 -4.26
CA PHE A 199 10.57 -22.96 -3.84
C PHE A 199 9.97 -24.32 -4.20
N ASP A 200 8.94 -24.35 -5.06
CA ASP A 200 8.18 -25.56 -5.42
C ASP A 200 7.55 -26.29 -4.22
N LEU A 201 7.25 -25.53 -3.15
CA LEU A 201 6.60 -26.03 -1.95
C LEU A 201 5.12 -25.64 -1.95
N SER A 202 4.30 -26.50 -1.36
CA SER A 202 3.03 -26.08 -0.77
C SER A 202 3.30 -25.71 0.69
N TRP A 203 2.68 -24.62 1.15
CA TRP A 203 2.81 -24.20 2.55
C TRP A 203 1.50 -24.35 3.29
N ASP A 204 1.54 -25.22 4.29
CA ASP A 204 0.46 -25.46 5.23
C ASP A 204 0.94 -25.14 6.63
N GLU A 205 0.33 -24.13 7.24
CA GLU A 205 0.46 -23.90 8.67
C GLU A 205 -0.81 -24.40 9.33
N GLU A 206 -0.65 -25.33 10.26
CA GLU A 206 -1.74 -25.87 11.08
C GLU A 206 -2.48 -24.77 11.85
N HIS A 207 -1.74 -23.74 12.28
CA HIS A 207 -2.25 -22.62 13.05
C HIS A 207 -1.88 -21.30 12.38
N SER A 208 -2.88 -20.49 12.02
CA SER A 208 -2.67 -19.12 11.57
C SER A 208 -2.67 -18.16 12.76
N ILE A 209 -1.60 -17.40 12.90
CA ILE A 209 -1.45 -16.28 13.83
C ILE A 209 -2.54 -15.25 13.59
N SER A 210 -2.89 -14.96 12.33
CA SER A 210 -4.01 -14.07 12.01
C SER A 210 -5.30 -14.56 12.67
N ALA A 211 -5.62 -15.86 12.54
CA ALA A 211 -6.79 -16.46 13.20
C ALA A 211 -6.69 -16.49 14.73
N LEU A 212 -5.49 -16.65 15.30
CA LEU A 212 -5.27 -16.62 16.75
C LEU A 212 -5.44 -15.21 17.34
N LEU A 213 -5.17 -14.17 16.57
CA LEU A 213 -5.29 -12.78 17.00
C LEU A 213 -6.69 -12.21 16.80
N GLU A 214 -7.48 -12.74 15.86
CA GLU A 214 -8.85 -12.31 15.60
C GLU A 214 -9.74 -12.17 16.85
N PRO A 215 -9.74 -13.11 17.83
CA PRO A 215 -10.52 -12.98 19.05
C PRO A 215 -10.12 -11.82 19.97
N ARG A 216 -8.91 -11.27 19.82
CA ARG A 216 -8.42 -10.11 20.60
C ARG A 216 -8.90 -8.78 20.05
N LEU A 217 -9.39 -8.76 18.82
CA LEU A 217 -9.91 -7.55 18.22
C LEU A 217 -11.09 -7.08 19.07
N GLU A 218 -10.99 -5.88 19.63
CA GLU A 218 -12.13 -5.24 20.28
C GLU A 218 -13.31 -5.31 19.31
N SER A 219 -14.47 -5.69 19.85
CA SER A 219 -15.72 -5.64 19.11
C SER A 219 -16.14 -4.19 18.88
N PHE A 220 -15.36 -3.41 18.12
CA PHE A 220 -15.93 -2.49 17.14
C PHE A 220 -16.63 -3.37 16.12
N ALA A 221 -17.73 -3.97 16.57
CA ALA A 221 -18.29 -5.11 15.91
C ALA A 221 -18.55 -4.71 14.46
N MET A 222 -18.28 -5.63 13.54
CA MET A 222 -18.83 -5.61 12.18
C MET A 222 -20.38 -5.59 12.17
N ARG A 223 -21.03 -5.25 13.29
CA ARG A 223 -22.46 -5.04 13.42
C ARG A 223 -22.79 -3.73 12.73
N ALA A 224 -23.83 -3.79 11.90
CA ALA A 224 -24.52 -2.62 11.41
C ALA A 224 -24.82 -1.67 12.58
N PRO A 225 -24.77 -0.35 12.35
CA PRO A 225 -25.09 0.61 13.38
C PRO A 225 -26.47 0.30 13.98
N PRO A 226 -26.66 0.48 15.29
CA PRO A 226 -27.91 0.14 15.96
C PRO A 226 -29.10 0.93 15.40
N ASN A 227 -28.85 2.10 14.80
CA ASN A 227 -29.84 2.85 14.03
C ASN A 227 -29.17 3.65 12.88
N PRO A 228 -29.39 3.30 11.60
CA PRO A 228 -28.87 4.05 10.46
C PRO A 228 -29.34 5.51 10.38
N ASP A 229 -30.48 5.82 11.00
CA ASP A 229 -31.04 7.17 11.02
C ASP A 229 -30.47 8.06 12.14
N ASP A 230 -29.65 7.49 13.04
CA ASP A 230 -28.95 8.26 14.05
C ASP A 230 -28.02 9.29 13.40
N LEU A 231 -28.04 10.52 13.90
CA LEU A 231 -27.25 11.61 13.32
C LEU A 231 -25.75 11.33 13.38
N ARG A 232 -25.27 10.66 14.44
CA ARG A 232 -23.85 10.29 14.53
C ARG A 232 -23.49 9.31 13.43
N GLU A 233 -24.35 8.35 13.15
CA GLU A 233 -24.13 7.34 12.11
C GLU A 233 -24.19 7.92 10.70
N ARG A 234 -25.12 8.86 10.45
CA ARG A 234 -25.16 9.60 9.20
C ARG A 234 -23.89 10.43 8.98
N LEU A 235 -23.39 11.09 10.03
CA LEU A 235 -22.13 11.84 9.99
C LEU A 235 -20.93 10.93 9.70
N LEU A 236 -20.84 9.78 10.36
CA LEU A 236 -19.75 8.81 10.14
C LEU A 236 -19.83 8.18 8.74
N THR A 237 -21.02 7.89 8.24
CA THR A 237 -21.23 7.34 6.89
C THR A 237 -20.83 8.34 5.81
N GLU A 238 -21.22 9.61 5.96
CA GLU A 238 -20.82 10.67 5.04
C GLU A 238 -19.31 10.94 5.10
N ALA A 239 -18.72 10.93 6.31
CA ALA A 239 -17.27 11.05 6.46
C ALA A 239 -16.50 9.87 5.85
N ALA A 240 -17.03 8.65 5.96
CA ALA A 240 -16.45 7.48 5.31
C ALA A 240 -16.44 7.63 3.78
N ARG A 241 -17.55 8.11 3.19
CA ARG A 241 -17.61 8.43 1.75
C ARG A 241 -16.57 9.49 1.38
N ASP A 242 -16.54 10.60 2.13
CA ASP A 242 -15.61 11.71 1.91
C ASP A 242 -14.14 11.26 1.95
N LEU A 243 -13.82 10.33 2.86
CA LEU A 243 -12.51 9.74 3.02
C LEU A 243 -12.10 8.84 1.84
N PHE A 244 -13.02 8.02 1.32
CA PHE A 244 -12.74 7.22 0.12
C PHE A 244 -12.52 8.08 -1.12
N GLU A 245 -13.26 9.18 -1.25
CA GLU A 245 -13.19 10.07 -2.41
C GLU A 245 -11.99 11.02 -2.37
N HIS A 246 -11.71 11.64 -1.23
CA HIS A 246 -10.72 12.72 -1.12
C HIS A 246 -9.42 12.30 -0.38
N GLY A 247 -9.45 11.15 0.30
CA GLY A 247 -8.38 10.67 1.17
C GLY A 247 -8.42 11.26 2.57
N ILE A 248 -7.68 10.62 3.49
CA ILE A 248 -7.79 10.87 4.93
C ILE A 248 -7.49 12.31 5.33
N GLU A 249 -6.47 12.92 4.73
CA GLU A 249 -6.01 14.27 5.08
C GLU A 249 -6.99 15.37 4.62
N LYS A 250 -7.94 15.04 3.73
CA LYS A 250 -8.89 16.00 3.18
C LYS A 250 -10.27 15.94 3.82
N VAL A 251 -10.49 15.05 4.80
CA VAL A 251 -11.76 14.92 5.52
C VAL A 251 -12.12 16.26 6.17
N ASN A 252 -13.26 16.84 5.79
CA ASN A 252 -13.60 18.22 6.16
C ASN A 252 -14.95 18.33 6.88
N GLN A 253 -14.92 18.75 8.14
CA GLN A 253 -16.12 18.88 8.98
C GLN A 253 -17.22 19.78 8.37
N ARG A 254 -16.85 20.85 7.66
CA ARG A 254 -17.85 21.78 7.08
C ARG A 254 -18.54 21.15 5.88
N ARG A 255 -17.78 20.44 5.05
CA ARG A 255 -18.34 19.70 3.90
C ARG A 255 -19.27 18.59 4.37
N ILE A 256 -18.80 17.76 5.32
CA ILE A 256 -19.57 16.63 5.86
C ILE A 256 -20.86 17.10 6.53
N ALA A 257 -20.78 18.12 7.41
CA ALA A 257 -21.97 18.67 8.06
C ALA A 257 -22.92 19.34 7.06
N GLY A 258 -22.37 20.08 6.09
CA GLY A 258 -23.13 20.73 5.02
C GLY A 258 -23.92 19.74 4.15
N ASN A 259 -23.31 18.61 3.77
CA ASN A 259 -23.96 17.55 2.99
C ASN A 259 -25.17 16.94 3.71
N LEU A 260 -25.21 17.01 5.04
CA LEU A 260 -26.32 16.52 5.87
C LEU A 260 -27.26 17.63 6.35
N GLY A 261 -27.02 18.89 5.97
CA GLY A 261 -27.82 20.05 6.38
C GLY A 261 -27.69 20.41 7.86
N VAL A 262 -26.57 20.05 8.51
CA VAL A 262 -26.34 20.30 9.95
C VAL A 262 -25.18 21.26 10.20
N SER A 263 -25.13 21.82 11.40
CA SER A 263 -24.02 22.71 11.82
C SER A 263 -22.73 21.91 12.02
N PRO A 264 -21.55 22.41 11.59
CA PRO A 264 -20.26 21.80 11.90
C PRO A 264 -20.00 21.61 13.40
N SER A 265 -20.60 22.43 14.27
CA SER A 265 -20.45 22.32 15.73
C SER A 265 -21.02 21.02 16.32
N ILE A 266 -21.93 20.35 15.61
CA ILE A 266 -22.49 19.06 16.02
C ILE A 266 -21.43 17.95 16.05
N ILE A 267 -20.41 18.04 15.19
CA ILE A 267 -19.30 17.08 15.20
C ILE A 267 -18.51 17.20 16.51
N ALA A 268 -18.17 18.42 16.92
CA ALA A 268 -17.51 18.64 18.21
C ALA A 268 -18.39 18.16 19.38
N TYR A 269 -19.70 18.42 19.32
CA TYR A 269 -20.65 18.00 20.36
C TYR A 269 -20.76 16.47 20.51
N HIS A 270 -20.87 15.73 19.41
CA HIS A 270 -21.08 14.28 19.48
C HIS A 270 -19.79 13.46 19.63
N PHE A 271 -18.68 13.98 19.11
CA PHE A 271 -17.42 13.21 19.03
C PHE A 271 -16.31 13.83 19.89
N GLY A 272 -16.54 14.94 20.58
CA GLY A 272 -15.51 15.56 21.42
C GLY A 272 -14.36 16.19 20.63
N GLY A 273 -14.52 16.38 19.32
CA GLY A 273 -13.54 17.03 18.45
C GLY A 273 -13.30 16.30 17.12
N MET A 274 -12.53 16.96 16.24
CA MET A 274 -12.29 16.48 14.87
C MET A 274 -11.39 15.24 14.81
N SER A 275 -10.38 15.13 15.68
CA SER A 275 -9.49 13.95 15.71
C SER A 275 -10.27 12.67 16.02
N ASN A 276 -11.07 12.66 17.10
CA ASN A 276 -11.90 11.51 17.44
C ASN A 276 -12.97 11.20 16.38
N PHE A 277 -13.59 12.23 15.79
CA PHE A 277 -14.51 12.03 14.68
C PHE A 277 -13.83 11.37 13.46
N ARG A 278 -12.65 11.85 13.07
CA ARG A 278 -11.86 11.29 11.97
C ARG A 278 -11.48 9.83 12.26
N ASN A 279 -11.02 9.53 13.47
CA ASN A 279 -10.70 8.17 13.88
C ASN A 279 -11.92 7.25 13.75
N GLN A 280 -13.07 7.65 14.30
CA GLN A 280 -14.31 6.86 14.19
C GLN A 280 -14.80 6.73 12.75
N ALA A 281 -14.66 7.77 11.93
CA ALA A 281 -15.02 7.75 10.52
C ALA A 281 -14.12 6.78 9.74
N MET A 282 -12.82 6.70 10.07
CA MET A 282 -11.88 5.74 9.49
C MET A 282 -12.23 4.30 9.87
N TRP A 283 -12.45 4.06 11.16
CA TRP A 283 -12.94 2.77 11.66
C TRP A 283 -14.23 2.37 10.93
N ARG A 284 -15.18 3.29 10.80
CA ARG A 284 -16.43 3.06 10.05
C ARG A 284 -16.18 2.78 8.58
N ALA A 285 -15.35 3.56 7.90
CA ALA A 285 -15.05 3.40 6.48
C ALA A 285 -14.45 2.02 6.17
N MET A 286 -13.53 1.57 7.02
CA MET A 286 -12.82 0.31 6.82
C MET A 286 -13.65 -0.92 7.21
N ILE A 287 -14.61 -0.78 8.14
CA ILE A 287 -15.47 -1.89 8.59
C ILE A 287 -16.78 -1.99 7.80
N HIS A 288 -17.47 -0.87 7.54
CA HIS A 288 -18.86 -0.87 7.06
C HIS A 288 -19.01 -1.28 5.58
N LYS A 289 -18.02 -0.99 4.73
CA LYS A 289 -18.05 -1.37 3.30
C LYS A 289 -17.57 -2.80 3.03
N VAL A 290 -16.96 -3.46 4.02
CA VAL A 290 -16.65 -4.90 3.93
C VAL A 290 -17.95 -5.74 4.04
N ALA A 291 -19.03 -5.17 4.59
CA ALA A 291 -20.34 -5.82 4.78
C ALA A 291 -21.40 -5.47 3.69
N ASP A 292 -21.04 -4.69 2.66
CA ASP A 292 -21.99 -4.15 1.67
C ASP A 292 -22.31 -5.16 0.53
N PRO A 293 -23.55 -5.26 0.01
CA PRO A 293 -23.91 -5.96 -1.24
C PRO A 293 -23.14 -5.56 -2.51
N LEU A 294 -22.29 -4.54 -2.45
CA LEU A 294 -21.26 -4.18 -3.44
C LEU A 294 -19.92 -4.92 -3.24
N ASN A 295 -19.86 -5.84 -2.28
CA ASN A 295 -18.76 -6.77 -2.15
C ASN A 295 -18.64 -7.53 -3.49
N PRO A 296 -17.50 -7.51 -4.19
CA PRO A 296 -17.32 -8.32 -5.41
C PRO A 296 -17.51 -9.83 -5.13
N TYR A 297 -17.56 -10.21 -3.86
CA TYR A 297 -17.87 -11.54 -3.36
C TYR A 297 -19.35 -11.74 -2.98
N SER A 298 -20.25 -10.76 -3.04
CA SER A 298 -21.69 -10.93 -2.70
C SER A 298 -22.60 -11.21 -3.88
N ALA A 299 -22.07 -11.30 -5.11
CA ALA A 299 -22.86 -11.68 -6.27
C ALA A 299 -23.43 -13.11 -6.11
N LYS A 300 -24.74 -13.26 -6.37
CA LYS A 300 -25.47 -14.53 -6.25
C LYS A 300 -25.12 -15.55 -7.34
N ASP A 301 -24.51 -15.09 -8.43
CA ASP A 301 -24.04 -15.95 -9.50
C ASP A 301 -22.61 -16.39 -9.18
N LYS A 302 -22.46 -17.67 -8.84
CA LYS A 302 -21.14 -18.28 -8.64
C LYS A 302 -20.32 -18.08 -9.93
N PRO A 303 -19.05 -17.65 -9.85
CA PRO A 303 -18.20 -17.69 -11.03
C PRO A 303 -18.19 -19.12 -11.58
N LEU A 304 -18.41 -19.27 -12.89
CA LEU A 304 -18.50 -20.59 -13.53
C LEU A 304 -17.11 -21.14 -13.86
N THR A 305 -16.15 -20.25 -14.13
CA THR A 305 -14.77 -20.56 -14.50
C THR A 305 -13.76 -19.69 -13.73
N LEU A 306 -12.47 -20.06 -13.80
CA LEU A 306 -11.39 -19.26 -13.23
C LEU A 306 -11.25 -17.92 -13.95
N GLU A 307 -11.57 -17.89 -15.24
CA GLU A 307 -11.58 -16.71 -16.09
C GLU A 307 -12.69 -15.74 -15.67
N ASP A 308 -13.91 -16.23 -15.38
CA ASP A 308 -15.02 -15.41 -14.88
C ASP A 308 -14.68 -14.81 -13.51
N TRP A 309 -14.08 -15.62 -12.64
CA TRP A 309 -13.57 -15.15 -11.35
C TRP A 309 -12.54 -14.03 -11.56
N ALA A 310 -11.56 -14.25 -12.42
CA ALA A 310 -10.49 -13.28 -12.66
C ALA A 310 -11.02 -11.98 -13.30
N GLU A 311 -12.05 -12.05 -14.15
CA GLU A 311 -12.72 -10.87 -14.71
C GLU A 311 -13.44 -10.07 -13.62
N GLY A 312 -14.20 -10.75 -12.74
CA GLY A 312 -14.85 -10.09 -11.59
C GLY A 312 -13.84 -9.42 -10.65
N MET A 313 -12.74 -10.11 -10.37
CA MET A 313 -11.65 -9.58 -9.56
C MET A 313 -10.93 -8.40 -10.22
N ALA A 314 -10.67 -8.48 -11.54
CA ALA A 314 -10.05 -7.39 -12.29
C ALA A 314 -10.92 -6.13 -12.23
N ASN A 315 -12.24 -6.27 -12.36
CA ASN A 315 -13.18 -5.15 -12.22
C ASN A 315 -13.13 -4.56 -10.80
N ALA A 316 -13.04 -5.39 -9.76
CA ALA A 316 -12.95 -4.94 -8.37
C ALA A 316 -11.71 -4.07 -8.11
N ILE A 317 -10.57 -4.41 -8.73
CA ILE A 317 -9.29 -3.69 -8.57
C ILE A 317 -9.00 -2.71 -9.72
N SER A 318 -10.01 -2.36 -10.52
CA SER A 318 -9.93 -1.32 -11.54
C SER A 318 -10.01 0.07 -10.90
N PRO A 319 -9.28 1.10 -11.40
CA PRO A 319 -9.45 2.48 -10.95
C PRO A 319 -10.88 2.98 -11.18
N ALA A 320 -11.33 3.94 -10.37
CA ALA A 320 -12.66 4.55 -10.57
C ALA A 320 -12.73 5.25 -11.93
N ASP A 321 -13.80 5.00 -12.69
CA ASP A 321 -14.08 5.60 -14.01
C ASP A 321 -15.14 6.71 -13.96
N GLY A 322 -15.61 7.07 -12.76
CA GLY A 322 -16.67 8.06 -12.55
C GLY A 322 -18.09 7.55 -12.81
N SER A 323 -18.26 6.26 -13.18
CA SER A 323 -19.56 5.65 -13.48
C SER A 323 -19.73 4.31 -12.76
N GLY A 324 -20.45 4.30 -11.64
CA GLY A 324 -20.82 3.09 -10.89
C GLY A 324 -19.88 2.76 -9.73
N ASP A 325 -19.90 1.49 -9.30
CA ASP A 325 -19.22 1.00 -8.09
C ASP A 325 -17.74 0.59 -8.29
N ASN A 326 -17.20 0.81 -9.50
CA ASN A 326 -15.79 0.54 -9.83
C ASN A 326 -14.84 1.43 -9.00
N GLY A 327 -13.64 0.94 -8.67
CA GLY A 327 -12.66 1.71 -7.91
C GLY A 327 -12.79 1.65 -6.39
N PHE A 328 -13.77 0.93 -5.85
CA PHE A 328 -13.88 0.73 -4.40
C PHE A 328 -12.62 0.08 -3.81
N TYR A 329 -12.18 -1.07 -4.35
CA TYR A 329 -11.05 -1.79 -3.78
C TYR A 329 -9.74 -0.99 -3.91
N VAL A 330 -9.58 -0.24 -5.00
CA VAL A 330 -8.48 0.71 -5.16
C VAL A 330 -8.51 1.78 -4.08
N SER A 331 -9.68 2.38 -3.84
CA SER A 331 -9.85 3.39 -2.80
C SER A 331 -9.63 2.83 -1.40
N PHE A 332 -10.02 1.57 -1.17
CA PHE A 332 -9.77 0.82 0.05
C PHE A 332 -8.30 0.53 0.27
N ALA A 333 -7.60 -0.03 -0.71
CA ALA A 333 -6.15 -0.28 -0.66
C ALA A 333 -5.36 1.02 -0.43
N ARG A 334 -5.72 2.09 -1.17
CA ARG A 334 -5.14 3.43 -0.99
C ARG A 334 -5.35 3.93 0.44
N THR A 335 -6.58 3.87 0.93
CA THR A 335 -6.93 4.36 2.27
C THR A 335 -6.17 3.61 3.35
N ILE A 336 -6.10 2.28 3.29
CA ILE A 336 -5.33 1.47 4.23
C ILE A 336 -3.88 1.93 4.28
N GLY A 337 -3.26 2.11 3.11
CA GLY A 337 -1.89 2.61 3.04
C GLY A 337 -1.75 4.01 3.60
N GLU A 338 -2.65 4.96 3.26
CA GLU A 338 -2.64 6.30 3.84
C GLU A 338 -2.75 6.29 5.37
N VAL A 339 -3.59 5.41 5.93
CA VAL A 339 -3.75 5.26 7.39
C VAL A 339 -2.48 4.70 8.03
N ALA A 340 -1.89 3.65 7.47
CA ALA A 340 -0.64 3.08 7.94
C ALA A 340 0.55 4.05 7.78
N LEU A 341 0.53 4.88 6.73
CA LEU A 341 1.49 5.96 6.58
C LEU A 341 1.28 7.01 7.69
N LEU A 342 0.04 7.43 7.92
CA LEU A 342 -0.27 8.48 8.89
C LEU A 342 -0.04 8.04 10.35
N SER A 343 -0.18 6.76 10.68
CA SER A 343 -0.03 6.26 12.05
C SER A 343 1.35 6.48 12.64
N GLY A 344 2.40 6.60 11.82
CA GLY A 344 3.74 6.97 12.29
C GLY A 344 3.82 8.40 12.83
N ARG A 345 2.85 9.26 12.50
CA ARG A 345 2.71 10.65 12.99
C ARG A 345 1.55 10.83 13.97
N GLU A 346 0.54 9.96 13.88
CA GLU A 346 -0.69 9.97 14.67
C GLU A 346 -0.84 8.61 15.38
N PRO A 347 -0.19 8.40 16.54
CA PRO A 347 -0.17 7.11 17.24
C PRO A 347 -1.57 6.59 17.63
N GLU A 348 -2.56 7.47 17.73
CA GLU A 348 -3.97 7.10 17.94
C GLU A 348 -4.56 6.22 16.84
N LEU A 349 -3.90 6.14 15.67
CA LEU A 349 -4.30 5.28 14.56
C LEU A 349 -3.72 3.87 14.63
N LEU A 350 -2.72 3.62 15.48
CA LEU A 350 -2.06 2.31 15.59
C LEU A 350 -3.05 1.16 15.85
N PRO A 351 -4.04 1.28 16.77
CA PRO A 351 -5.00 0.19 16.99
C PRO A 351 -5.82 -0.16 15.74
N LEU A 352 -6.11 0.81 14.87
CA LEU A 352 -6.79 0.56 13.60
C LEU A 352 -5.87 -0.19 12.63
N VAL A 353 -4.61 0.24 12.52
CA VAL A 353 -3.62 -0.41 11.65
C VAL A 353 -3.39 -1.87 12.09
N GLU A 354 -3.26 -2.12 13.39
CA GLU A 354 -3.16 -3.47 13.97
C GLU A 354 -4.38 -4.32 13.62
N HIS A 355 -5.58 -3.79 13.85
CA HIS A 355 -6.83 -4.46 13.55
C HIS A 355 -6.96 -4.84 12.07
N LEU A 356 -6.66 -3.91 11.17
CA LEU A 356 -6.73 -4.15 9.73
C LEU A 356 -5.69 -5.18 9.27
N ARG A 357 -4.47 -5.17 9.84
CA ARG A 357 -3.44 -6.15 9.50
C ARG A 357 -3.79 -7.57 9.98
N ILE A 358 -4.47 -7.70 11.12
CA ILE A 358 -4.98 -8.98 11.63
C ILE A 358 -6.10 -9.51 10.73
N LEU A 359 -7.04 -8.65 10.33
CA LEU A 359 -8.16 -9.04 9.46
C LEU A 359 -7.78 -9.24 7.99
N ASP A 360 -6.54 -8.93 7.61
CA ASP A 360 -6.13 -8.98 6.23
C ASP A 360 -6.27 -10.39 5.67
N GLY A 361 -7.01 -10.53 4.57
CA GLY A 361 -7.34 -11.83 3.96
C GLY A 361 -8.62 -12.50 4.45
N THR A 362 -9.28 -12.02 5.52
CA THR A 362 -10.51 -12.65 6.05
C THR A 362 -11.60 -12.75 4.98
N ALA A 363 -11.83 -11.69 4.21
CA ALA A 363 -12.83 -11.68 3.15
C ALA A 363 -12.51 -12.71 2.04
N SER A 364 -11.27 -12.77 1.56
CA SER A 364 -10.84 -13.73 0.55
C SER A 364 -10.90 -15.18 1.06
N TYR A 365 -10.58 -15.40 2.34
CA TYR A 365 -10.70 -16.70 2.99
C TYR A 365 -12.16 -17.18 3.08
N GLN A 366 -13.07 -16.30 3.51
CA GLN A 366 -14.50 -16.59 3.57
C GLN A 366 -15.09 -16.80 2.17
N ALA A 367 -14.72 -15.95 1.20
CA ALA A 367 -15.13 -16.09 -0.19
C ALA A 367 -14.68 -17.43 -0.78
N GLY A 368 -13.44 -17.87 -0.53
CA GLY A 368 -12.93 -19.17 -0.97
C GLY A 368 -13.72 -20.38 -0.42
N ARG A 369 -14.34 -20.24 0.75
CA ARG A 369 -15.17 -21.29 1.38
C ARG A 369 -16.65 -21.22 1.03
N GLY A 370 -17.12 -20.10 0.50
CA GLY A 370 -18.52 -19.88 0.16
C GLY A 370 -18.72 -19.63 -1.33
N ILE A 371 -18.36 -18.43 -1.78
CA ILE A 371 -18.71 -17.89 -3.09
C ILE A 371 -17.83 -18.49 -4.21
N TRP A 372 -16.55 -18.75 -3.94
CA TRP A 372 -15.59 -19.33 -4.90
C TRP A 372 -15.30 -20.80 -4.64
N ALA A 373 -16.15 -21.47 -3.86
CA ALA A 373 -15.95 -22.85 -3.48
C ALA A 373 -15.76 -23.73 -4.72
N GLY A 374 -14.64 -24.46 -4.75
CA GLY A 374 -14.24 -25.32 -5.87
C GLY A 374 -13.45 -24.64 -6.99
N LEU A 375 -13.30 -23.30 -6.97
CA LEU A 375 -12.46 -22.55 -7.93
C LEU A 375 -11.18 -22.03 -7.26
N VAL A 376 -11.32 -21.26 -6.19
CA VAL A 376 -10.19 -20.66 -5.47
C VAL A 376 -10.37 -20.93 -3.98
N SER A 377 -9.62 -21.90 -3.45
CA SER A 377 -9.64 -22.28 -2.04
C SER A 377 -8.33 -21.90 -1.37
N LEU A 378 -8.35 -20.88 -0.52
CA LEU A 378 -7.17 -20.40 0.19
C LEU A 378 -7.29 -20.73 1.67
N ARG A 379 -6.20 -21.16 2.29
CA ARG A 379 -6.08 -21.16 3.76
C ARG A 379 -5.94 -19.75 4.30
N ARG A 380 -6.04 -19.57 5.62
CA ARG A 380 -6.08 -18.24 6.24
C ARG A 380 -4.85 -17.39 5.90
N GLN A 381 -3.65 -17.94 6.07
CA GLN A 381 -2.36 -17.34 5.75
C GLN A 381 -2.18 -17.05 4.25
N GLN A 382 -2.66 -17.95 3.40
CA GLN A 382 -2.66 -17.82 1.95
C GLN A 382 -3.59 -16.68 1.50
N ALA A 383 -4.77 -16.58 2.10
CA ALA A 383 -5.71 -15.50 1.85
C ALA A 383 -5.16 -14.14 2.31
N SER A 384 -4.40 -14.10 3.41
CA SER A 384 -3.68 -12.90 3.86
C SER A 384 -2.62 -12.48 2.85
N ALA A 385 -1.77 -13.40 2.39
CA ALA A 385 -0.78 -13.12 1.35
C ALA A 385 -1.42 -12.66 0.04
N PHE A 386 -2.54 -13.28 -0.36
CA PHE A 386 -3.28 -12.91 -1.56
C PHE A 386 -3.89 -11.53 -1.45
N ALA A 387 -4.51 -11.20 -0.30
CA ALA A 387 -5.10 -9.89 -0.05
C ALA A 387 -4.03 -8.78 -0.04
N MET A 388 -2.82 -9.07 0.43
CA MET A 388 -1.69 -8.15 0.36
C MET A 388 -1.25 -7.89 -1.07
N TRP A 389 -1.07 -8.95 -1.86
CA TRP A 389 -0.74 -8.83 -3.28
C TRP A 389 -1.84 -8.09 -4.06
N MET A 390 -3.11 -8.40 -3.82
CA MET A 390 -4.28 -7.74 -4.42
C MET A 390 -4.29 -6.23 -4.18
N LYS A 391 -4.07 -5.79 -2.93
CA LYS A 391 -3.99 -4.36 -2.61
C LYS A 391 -2.80 -3.70 -3.31
N GLY A 392 -1.66 -4.37 -3.36
CA GLY A 392 -0.48 -3.90 -4.10
C GLY A 392 -0.81 -3.67 -5.57
N ARG A 393 -1.44 -4.66 -6.23
CA ARG A 393 -1.86 -4.55 -7.62
C ARG A 393 -2.85 -3.39 -7.83
N ALA A 394 -3.83 -3.22 -6.93
CA ALA A 394 -4.81 -2.14 -7.01
C ALA A 394 -4.16 -0.74 -6.94
N VAL A 395 -3.16 -0.56 -6.09
CA VAL A 395 -2.42 0.71 -5.99
C VAL A 395 -1.55 0.92 -7.23
N LEU A 396 -0.87 -0.11 -7.73
CA LEU A 396 -0.05 -0.02 -8.95
C LEU A 396 -0.90 0.30 -10.20
N ASN A 397 -2.10 -0.28 -10.32
CA ASN A 397 -3.05 0.04 -11.41
C ASN A 397 -3.41 1.53 -11.46
N THR A 398 -3.38 2.22 -10.32
CA THR A 398 -3.61 3.67 -10.24
C THR A 398 -2.38 4.48 -10.65
N ALA A 399 -1.18 3.96 -10.37
CA ALA A 399 0.08 4.63 -10.66
C ALA A 399 0.56 4.45 -12.12
N PHE A 400 0.34 3.28 -12.72
CA PHE A 400 0.88 2.93 -14.05
C PHE A 400 -0.18 2.86 -15.15
N GLY A 401 -1.44 3.11 -14.79
CA GLY A 401 -2.58 2.82 -15.64
C GLY A 401 -3.05 1.38 -15.51
N TYR A 402 -4.30 1.16 -15.92
CA TYR A 402 -4.99 -0.11 -15.80
C TYR A 402 -5.14 -0.76 -17.17
N ASP A 403 -4.54 -1.93 -17.34
CA ASP A 403 -4.85 -2.84 -18.44
C ASP A 403 -5.61 -4.06 -17.90
N ARG A 404 -6.85 -4.22 -18.35
CA ARG A 404 -7.74 -5.28 -17.87
C ARG A 404 -7.22 -6.67 -18.22
N ALA A 405 -6.72 -6.86 -19.44
CA ALA A 405 -6.28 -8.16 -19.92
C ALA A 405 -5.05 -8.67 -19.14
N SER A 406 -4.06 -7.80 -18.96
CA SER A 406 -2.87 -8.05 -18.13
C SER A 406 -3.25 -8.31 -16.68
N THR A 407 -4.16 -7.51 -16.10
CA THR A 407 -4.63 -7.68 -14.72
C THR A 407 -5.31 -9.04 -14.52
N ARG A 408 -6.20 -9.44 -15.44
CA ARG A 408 -6.86 -10.76 -15.39
C ARG A 408 -5.83 -11.89 -15.43
N LYS A 409 -4.85 -11.79 -16.32
CA LYS A 409 -3.76 -12.78 -16.41
C LYS A 409 -2.98 -12.86 -15.11
N ALA A 410 -2.60 -11.73 -14.53
CA ALA A 410 -1.88 -11.67 -13.26
C ALA A 410 -2.68 -12.27 -12.09
N LEU A 411 -4.00 -12.09 -12.07
CA LEU A 411 -4.90 -12.69 -11.07
C LEU A 411 -4.92 -14.21 -11.16
N ILE A 412 -5.05 -14.75 -12.37
CA ILE A 412 -4.99 -16.19 -12.62
C ILE A 412 -3.63 -16.74 -12.18
N GLU A 413 -2.54 -16.08 -12.57
CA GLU A 413 -1.18 -16.47 -12.16
C GLU A 413 -0.99 -16.40 -10.64
N ALA A 414 -1.57 -15.42 -9.95
CA ALA A 414 -1.49 -15.32 -8.50
C ALA A 414 -2.12 -16.53 -7.79
N VAL A 415 -3.31 -16.98 -8.21
CA VAL A 415 -3.98 -18.12 -7.53
C VAL A 415 -3.55 -19.49 -8.03
N THR A 416 -2.92 -19.57 -9.22
CA THR A 416 -2.45 -20.86 -9.78
C THR A 416 -0.97 -21.10 -9.55
N ARG A 417 -0.14 -20.05 -9.51
CA ARG A 417 1.31 -20.14 -9.33
C ARG A 417 1.80 -19.58 -8.01
N LEU A 418 1.31 -18.42 -7.56
CA LEU A 418 1.89 -17.74 -6.39
C LEU A 418 1.39 -18.34 -5.07
N ILE A 419 0.08 -18.61 -4.99
CA ILE A 419 -0.59 -19.06 -3.77
C ILE A 419 -1.42 -20.28 -4.14
N ARG A 420 -0.73 -21.41 -4.33
CA ARG A 420 -1.39 -22.66 -4.71
C ARG A 420 -2.34 -23.10 -3.59
N PRO A 421 -3.65 -23.28 -3.88
CA PRO A 421 -4.57 -23.97 -2.98
C PRO A 421 -3.95 -25.26 -2.48
N ALA A 422 -4.19 -25.61 -1.22
CA ALA A 422 -3.97 -26.98 -0.79
C ALA A 422 -4.89 -27.88 -1.63
N GLY A 423 -4.30 -28.88 -2.30
CA GLY A 423 -5.04 -29.88 -3.07
C GLY A 423 -5.99 -30.69 -2.22
#